data_AF-A0A9C7PL06-F1
#
_entry.id   AF-A0A9C7PL06-F1
#
_cell.length_a   1.000
_cell.length_b   1.000
_cell.length_c   1.000
_cell.angle_alpha   90.00
_cell.angle_beta   90.00
_cell.angle_gamma   90.00
#
_symmetry.space_group_name_H-M   'P 1'
#
loop_
_entity.id
_entity.type
_entity.pdbx_description
1 polymer ?
#
loop_
_entity_poly.entity_id
_entity_poly.type
_entity_poly.pdbx_seq_one_letter_code
_entity_poly.pdbx_strand_id
1 'polypeptide(L)'
;MGVPADVARRLIPGNTYKLVLKGERFTAELRSIRDDLDPTTLTVGAVFDLPESTAVAVGESAVLQIAETVDSAGGWLPISALLEAPRGLWDVLTITLDAQGKQRAQRESVEILYTAATRSLCAAPSQARWPWWPRACTHQPRGSGRAHLR
;
A
#
# COMPACT_ATOMS: atom_id res chain seq x y z
N MET A 1 14.73 17.28 2.96
CA MET A 1 13.25 17.21 3.01
C MET A 1 12.82 16.62 4.35
N GLY A 2 11.67 17.04 4.90
CA GLY A 2 11.11 16.44 6.11
C GLY A 2 10.40 15.13 5.80
N VAL A 3 10.68 14.08 6.58
CA VAL A 3 10.06 12.75 6.46
C VAL A 3 9.51 12.34 7.83
N PRO A 4 8.28 11.81 7.93
CA PRO A 4 7.75 11.27 9.17
C PRO A 4 8.72 10.29 9.84
N ALA A 5 8.82 10.33 11.17
CA ALA A 5 9.84 9.58 11.92
C ALA A 5 9.74 8.05 11.71
N ASP A 6 8.53 7.52 11.57
CA ASP A 6 8.24 6.11 11.28
C ASP A 6 8.72 5.69 9.88
N VAL A 7 8.52 6.55 8.88
CA VAL A 7 9.02 6.33 7.51
C VAL A 7 10.54 6.39 7.49
N ALA A 8 11.15 7.38 8.16
CA ALA A 8 12.60 7.57 8.18
C ALA A 8 13.35 6.36 8.78
N ARG A 9 12.77 5.68 9.77
CA ARG A 9 13.34 4.44 10.37
C ARG A 9 13.47 3.29 9.35
N ARG A 10 12.74 3.34 8.24
CA ARG A 10 12.77 2.34 7.17
C ARG A 10 13.72 2.71 6.04
N LEU A 11 14.28 3.92 6.08
CA LEU A 11 15.21 4.40 5.07
C LEU A 11 16.64 4.04 5.45
N ILE A 12 17.45 3.70 4.45
CA ILE A 12 18.83 3.25 4.63
C ILE A 12 19.72 4.19 3.81
N PRO A 13 20.62 4.98 4.43
CA PRO A 13 21.60 5.77 3.71
C PRO A 13 22.41 4.93 2.72
N GLY A 14 22.70 5.48 1.55
CA GLY A 14 23.33 4.78 0.42
C GLY A 14 22.33 4.09 -0.53
N ASN A 15 21.07 3.87 -0.12
CA ASN A 15 20.04 3.34 -1.03
C ASN A 15 19.42 4.45 -1.89
N THR A 16 18.98 4.06 -3.08
CA THR A 16 18.26 4.95 -4.00
C THR A 16 16.74 4.88 -3.82
N TYR A 17 16.10 6.04 -3.82
CA TYR A 17 14.65 6.18 -3.68
C TYR A 17 14.06 6.99 -4.83
N LYS A 18 12.76 6.80 -5.07
CA LYS A 18 12.02 7.55 -6.09
C LYS A 18 11.52 8.86 -5.50
N LEU A 19 11.84 9.96 -6.18
CA LEU A 19 11.35 11.29 -5.88
C LEU A 19 10.48 11.79 -7.02
N VAL A 20 9.50 12.63 -6.69
CA VAL A 20 8.73 13.40 -7.68
C VAL A 20 8.99 14.88 -7.44
N LEU A 21 9.53 15.56 -8.44
CA LEU A 21 9.72 17.02 -8.45
C LEU A 21 9.04 17.57 -9.70
N LYS A 22 8.20 18.61 -9.55
CA LYS A 22 7.47 19.24 -10.69
C LYS A 22 6.67 18.24 -11.55
N GLY A 23 6.22 17.13 -10.95
CA GLY A 23 5.52 16.05 -11.66
C GLY A 23 6.42 15.04 -12.39
N GLU A 24 7.73 15.31 -12.48
CA GLU A 24 8.71 14.40 -13.06
C GLU A 24 9.29 13.45 -12.00
N ARG A 25 9.59 12.22 -12.40
CA ARG A 25 10.12 11.18 -11.52
C ARG A 25 11.62 11.09 -11.63
N PHE A 26 12.30 11.15 -10.50
CA PHE A 26 13.75 11.04 -10.38
C PHE A 26 14.10 9.89 -9.43
N THR A 27 15.29 9.35 -9.60
CA THR A 27 15.89 8.43 -8.64
C THR A 27 17.06 9.16 -7.99
N ALA A 28 17.09 9.16 -6.66
CA ALA A 28 18.08 9.90 -5.88
C ALA A 28 18.61 9.02 -4.75
N GLU A 29 19.92 9.09 -4.49
CA GLU A 29 20.55 8.39 -3.38
C GLU A 29 20.26 9.11 -2.07
N LEU A 30 19.91 8.36 -1.02
CA LEU A 30 19.80 8.92 0.32
C LEU A 30 21.19 9.08 0.93
N ARG A 31 21.67 10.32 1.00
CA ARG A 31 22.97 10.65 1.60
C ARG A 31 22.96 10.46 3.11
N SER A 32 21.95 11.00 3.78
CA SER A 32 21.86 10.96 5.25
C SER A 32 20.46 11.21 5.77
N ILE A 33 20.24 10.79 7.01
CA ILE A 33 19.06 11.11 7.82
C ILE A 33 19.58 11.84 9.06
N ARG A 34 18.98 12.98 9.39
CA ARG A 34 19.28 13.72 10.61
C ARG A 34 18.76 12.96 11.82
N ASP A 35 19.45 13.13 12.94
CA ASP A 35 19.13 12.50 14.23
C ASP A 35 18.14 13.32 15.07
N ASP A 36 17.85 14.56 14.68
CA ASP A 36 16.88 15.42 15.35
C ASP A 36 15.47 15.34 14.74
N LEU A 37 14.47 15.26 15.63
CA LEU A 37 13.06 15.32 15.32
C LEU A 37 12.57 16.76 15.46
N ASP A 38 11.95 17.31 14.42
CA ASP A 38 11.22 18.57 14.53
C ASP A 38 9.93 18.33 15.33
N PRO A 39 9.77 18.92 16.54
CA PRO A 39 8.64 18.63 17.42
C PRO A 39 7.32 19.25 16.94
N THR A 40 7.37 20.22 16.03
CA THR A 40 6.18 20.89 15.49
C THR A 40 5.56 20.04 14.37
N THR A 41 6.39 19.44 13.54
CA THR A 41 5.95 18.67 12.36
C THR A 41 6.05 17.17 12.53
N LEU A 42 6.71 16.68 13.59
CA LEU A 42 7.02 15.28 13.85
C LEU A 42 7.77 14.61 12.68
N THR A 43 8.64 15.38 12.02
CA THR A 43 9.48 14.91 10.91
C THR A 43 10.96 14.97 11.25
N VAL A 44 11.75 14.10 10.62
CA VAL A 44 13.22 14.17 10.60
C VAL A 44 13.70 14.60 9.22
N GLY A 45 14.84 15.29 9.16
CA GLY A 45 15.39 15.72 7.88
C GLY A 45 16.11 14.59 7.15
N ALA A 46 15.67 14.26 5.94
CA ALA A 46 16.39 13.37 5.02
C ALA A 46 17.05 14.18 3.88
N VAL A 47 18.30 13.85 3.56
CA VAL A 47 19.11 14.52 2.53
C VAL A 47 19.35 13.55 1.37
N PHE A 48 18.93 13.96 0.18
CA PHE A 48 19.07 13.16 -1.04
C PHE A 48 19.99 13.84 -2.03
N ASP A 49 20.78 13.03 -2.73
CA ASP A 49 21.60 13.47 -3.85
C ASP A 49 20.81 13.36 -5.14
N LEU A 50 20.48 14.52 -5.69
CA LEU A 50 19.78 14.64 -6.95
C LEU A 50 20.77 14.51 -8.11
N PRO A 51 20.37 13.93 -9.26
CA PRO A 51 21.17 13.94 -10.48
C PRO A 51 21.55 15.37 -10.89
N GLU A 52 22.76 15.56 -11.44
CA GLU A 52 23.25 16.88 -11.87
C GLU A 52 22.33 17.56 -12.91
N SER A 53 21.60 16.78 -13.68
CA SER A 53 20.62 17.28 -14.67
C SER A 53 19.33 17.80 -14.04
N THR A 54 19.13 17.66 -12.73
CA THR A 54 17.89 18.07 -12.05
C THR A 54 17.93 19.57 -11.70
N ALA A 55 17.20 20.37 -12.46
CA ALA A 55 17.05 21.80 -12.18
C ALA A 55 16.00 22.05 -11.08
N VAL A 56 16.49 22.26 -9.85
CA VAL A 56 15.66 22.54 -8.66
C VAL A 56 16.08 23.84 -7.99
N ALA A 57 15.11 24.63 -7.55
CA ALA A 57 15.35 25.85 -6.77
C ALA A 57 15.11 25.61 -5.27
N VAL A 58 15.78 26.38 -4.42
CA VAL A 58 15.54 26.35 -2.98
C VAL A 58 14.09 26.74 -2.69
N GLY A 59 13.41 25.96 -1.87
CA GLY A 59 12.00 26.14 -1.53
C GLY A 59 11.02 25.35 -2.40
N GLU A 60 11.48 24.72 -3.48
CA GLU A 60 10.62 23.82 -4.27
C GLU A 60 10.29 22.53 -3.49
N SER A 61 9.06 22.05 -3.67
CA SER A 61 8.57 20.84 -3.01
C SER A 61 8.91 19.59 -3.81
N ALA A 62 9.30 18.53 -3.09
CA ALA A 62 9.55 17.20 -3.63
C ALA A 62 8.76 16.15 -2.85
N VAL A 63 8.29 15.11 -3.53
CA VAL A 63 7.56 14.00 -2.91
C VAL A 63 8.42 12.75 -2.93
N LEU A 64 8.67 12.18 -1.75
CA LEU A 64 9.32 10.88 -1.62
C LEU A 64 8.28 9.78 -1.81
N GLN A 65 8.53 8.86 -2.75
CA GLN A 65 7.65 7.72 -2.99
C GLN A 65 8.19 6.48 -2.26
N ILE A 66 7.52 6.11 -1.17
CA ILE A 66 7.81 4.88 -0.41
C ILE A 66 6.70 3.87 -0.63
N ALA A 67 7.08 2.63 -0.93
CA ALA A 67 6.13 1.53 -0.92
C ALA A 67 5.83 1.14 0.53
N GLU A 68 4.56 1.10 0.90
CA GLU A 68 4.10 0.59 2.17
C GLU A 68 3.45 -0.77 1.96
N THR A 69 3.74 -1.71 2.86
CA THR A 69 3.02 -2.99 2.93
C THR A 69 2.13 -2.93 4.15
N VAL A 70 0.83 -3.02 3.93
CA VAL A 70 -0.17 -3.07 5.00
C VAL A 70 -0.62 -4.52 5.14
N ASP A 71 -0.29 -5.14 6.26
CA ASP A 71 -0.80 -6.46 6.60
C ASP A 71 -2.27 -6.35 6.98
N SER A 72 -3.14 -6.89 6.13
CA SER A 72 -4.58 -6.94 6.40
C SER A 72 -5.15 -8.32 6.14
N ALA A 73 -6.10 -8.72 6.99
CA ALA A 73 -6.90 -9.91 6.77
C ALA A 73 -7.91 -9.61 5.65
N GLY A 74 -7.70 -10.22 4.48
CA GLY A 74 -8.49 -9.93 3.30
C GLY A 74 -8.22 -10.93 2.19
N GLY A 75 -8.98 -10.82 1.11
CA GLY A 75 -8.86 -11.62 -0.09
C GLY A 75 -8.90 -10.73 -1.33
N TRP A 76 -8.12 -11.08 -2.34
CA TRP A 76 -8.20 -10.42 -3.64
C TRP A 76 -9.39 -10.93 -4.41
N LEU A 77 -10.24 -10.01 -4.87
CA LEU A 77 -11.37 -10.31 -5.74
C LEU A 77 -11.25 -9.52 -7.05
N PRO A 78 -11.67 -10.08 -8.20
CA PRO A 78 -11.88 -9.30 -9.41
C PRO A 78 -12.86 -8.16 -9.14
N ILE A 79 -12.64 -6.98 -9.73
CA ILE A 79 -13.58 -5.86 -9.57
C ILE A 79 -14.99 -6.26 -10.03
N SER A 80 -15.10 -7.13 -11.05
CA SER A 80 -16.37 -7.65 -11.55
C SER A 80 -17.15 -8.55 -10.56
N ALA A 81 -16.52 -8.98 -9.47
CA ALA A 81 -17.18 -9.75 -8.41
C ALA A 81 -17.87 -8.85 -7.37
N LEU A 82 -17.60 -7.55 -7.40
CA LEU A 82 -18.15 -6.57 -6.46
C LEU A 82 -19.50 -6.07 -6.95
N LEU A 83 -20.47 -6.08 -6.03
CA LEU A 83 -21.81 -5.57 -6.24
C LEU A 83 -21.99 -4.33 -5.39
N GLU A 84 -22.55 -3.27 -5.97
CA GLU A 84 -22.85 -2.05 -5.22
C GLU A 84 -23.86 -2.35 -4.10
N ALA A 85 -23.58 -1.86 -2.90
CA ALA A 85 -24.46 -1.93 -1.74
C ALA A 85 -24.71 -0.53 -1.16
N PRO A 86 -25.78 -0.33 -0.36
CA PRO A 86 -26.11 0.98 0.17
C PRO A 86 -24.98 1.58 1.04
N ARG A 87 -24.89 2.92 1.03
CA ARG A 87 -23.98 3.72 1.89
C ARG A 87 -22.48 3.49 1.64
N GLY A 88 -22.08 3.19 0.40
CA GLY A 88 -20.67 3.06 0.03
C GLY A 88 -20.03 1.74 0.47
N LEU A 89 -20.85 0.74 0.82
CA LEU A 89 -20.41 -0.63 1.02
C LEU A 89 -20.44 -1.40 -0.31
N TRP A 90 -19.76 -2.54 -0.32
CA TRP A 90 -19.78 -3.48 -1.44
C TRP A 90 -20.28 -4.83 -0.95
N ASP A 91 -20.99 -5.56 -1.79
CA ASP A 91 -21.36 -6.94 -1.55
C ASP A 91 -20.62 -7.87 -2.53
N VAL A 92 -20.42 -9.12 -2.14
CA VAL A 92 -19.97 -10.23 -2.99
C VAL A 92 -20.97 -11.36 -2.92
N LEU A 93 -20.97 -12.24 -3.92
CA LEU A 93 -21.74 -13.49 -3.87
C LEU A 93 -20.84 -14.62 -3.41
N THR A 94 -21.22 -15.26 -2.31
CA THR A 94 -20.62 -16.51 -1.85
C THR A 94 -21.57 -17.67 -2.10
N ILE A 95 -21.03 -18.88 -2.23
CA ILE A 95 -21.82 -20.11 -2.32
C ILE A 95 -21.74 -20.81 -0.98
N THR A 96 -22.88 -20.91 -0.31
CA THR A 96 -23.04 -21.66 0.94
C THR A 96 -23.90 -22.89 0.70
N LEU A 97 -23.83 -23.87 1.60
CA LEU A 97 -24.73 -25.02 1.60
C LEU A 97 -25.90 -24.71 2.54
N ASP A 98 -27.12 -24.95 2.07
CA ASP A 98 -28.29 -24.93 2.96
C ASP A 98 -28.33 -26.16 3.87
N ALA A 99 -29.31 -26.22 4.78
CA ALA A 99 -29.45 -27.32 5.73
C ALA A 99 -29.68 -28.69 5.06
N GLN A 100 -30.01 -28.71 3.76
CA GLN A 100 -30.20 -29.90 2.95
C GLN A 100 -28.99 -30.19 2.04
N GLY A 101 -27.89 -29.46 2.21
CA GLY A 101 -26.66 -29.63 1.44
C GLY A 101 -26.73 -29.10 0.01
N LYS A 102 -27.72 -28.27 -0.33
CA LYS A 102 -27.80 -27.65 -1.66
C LYS A 102 -27.04 -26.33 -1.68
N GLN A 103 -26.36 -26.06 -2.79
CA GLN A 103 -25.68 -24.79 -3.00
C GLN A 103 -26.68 -23.64 -3.12
N ARG A 104 -26.43 -22.57 -2.38
CA ARG A 104 -27.18 -21.31 -2.41
C ARG A 104 -26.21 -20.14 -2.51
N ALA A 105 -26.54 -19.20 -3.39
CA ALA A 105 -25.82 -17.94 -3.44
C ALA A 105 -26.30 -17.02 -2.30
N GLN A 106 -25.36 -16.45 -1.55
CA GLN A 106 -25.61 -15.49 -0.48
C GLN A 106 -24.83 -14.21 -0.77
N ARG A 107 -25.44 -13.05 -0.44
CA ARG A 107 -24.75 -11.77 -0.45
C ARG A 107 -24.01 -11.56 0.86
N GLU A 108 -22.74 -11.20 0.77
CA GLU A 108 -21.90 -10.87 1.91
C GLU A 108 -21.29 -9.49 1.70
N SER A 109 -21.43 -8.61 2.69
CA SER A 109 -20.82 -7.28 2.61
C SER A 109 -19.32 -7.35 2.88
N VAL A 110 -18.57 -6.59 2.09
CA VAL A 110 -17.11 -6.44 2.13
C VAL A 110 -16.71 -4.96 2.09
N GLU A 111 -15.55 -4.68 2.65
CA GLU A 111 -14.88 -3.39 2.56
C GLU A 111 -13.71 -3.48 1.58
N ILE A 112 -13.56 -2.49 0.70
CA ILE A 112 -12.39 -2.40 -0.18
C ILE A 112 -11.26 -1.70 0.58
N LEU A 113 -10.15 -2.41 0.75
CA LEU A 113 -8.95 -1.88 1.40
C LEU A 113 -7.96 -1.27 0.41
N TYR A 114 -7.90 -1.84 -0.79
CA TYR A 114 -7.00 -1.39 -1.85
C TYR A 114 -7.50 -1.82 -3.23
N THR A 115 -7.34 -0.96 -4.23
CA THR A 115 -7.73 -1.26 -5.61
C THR A 115 -6.50 -1.23 -6.53
N ALA A 116 -6.26 -2.33 -7.22
CA ALA A 116 -5.32 -2.42 -8.34
C ALA A 116 -6.08 -2.32 -9.67
N ALA A 117 -5.38 -2.41 -10.81
CA ALA A 117 -5.98 -2.22 -12.14
C ALA A 117 -7.22 -3.10 -12.42
N THR A 118 -7.25 -4.34 -11.97
CA THR A 118 -8.33 -5.31 -12.28
C THR A 118 -8.90 -6.06 -11.07
N ARG A 119 -8.35 -5.81 -9.89
CA ARG A 119 -8.68 -6.54 -8.66
C ARG A 119 -8.66 -5.60 -7.47
N SER A 120 -9.47 -5.92 -6.48
CA SER A 120 -9.52 -5.21 -5.21
C SER A 120 -9.19 -6.15 -4.07
N LEU A 121 -8.40 -5.67 -3.11
CA LEU A 121 -8.22 -6.34 -1.84
C LEU A 121 -9.41 -5.99 -0.97
N CYS A 122 -10.20 -7.00 -0.61
CA CYS A 122 -11.41 -6.85 0.16
C CYS A 122 -11.27 -7.56 1.51
N ALA A 123 -11.88 -6.99 2.55
CA ALA A 123 -11.95 -7.59 3.88
C ALA A 123 -13.39 -7.59 4.37
N ALA A 124 -13.64 -8.39 5.42
CA ALA A 124 -14.88 -8.27 6.17
C ALA A 124 -14.97 -6.86 6.77
N PRO A 125 -16.16 -6.24 6.79
CA PRO A 125 -16.37 -5.01 7.55
C PRO A 125 -15.96 -5.25 9.01
N SER A 126 -15.36 -4.24 9.64
CA SER A 126 -14.87 -4.33 11.03
C SER A 126 -15.92 -4.79 12.07
N GLN A 127 -17.21 -4.70 11.73
CA GLN A 127 -18.34 -5.12 12.57
C GLN A 127 -18.86 -6.54 12.26
N ALA A 128 -18.37 -7.19 11.21
CA ALA A 128 -18.84 -8.49 10.75
C ALA A 128 -17.86 -9.61 11.12
N ARG A 129 -18.36 -10.70 11.69
CA ARG A 129 -17.55 -11.83 12.15
C ARG A 129 -17.79 -13.04 11.24
N TRP A 130 -16.83 -13.34 10.36
CA TRP A 130 -16.94 -14.43 9.37
C TRP A 130 -16.05 -15.64 9.73
N PRO A 131 -16.59 -16.88 9.74
CA PRO A 131 -15.80 -18.09 10.01
C PRO A 131 -14.89 -18.57 8.86
N TRP A 132 -15.16 -18.16 7.61
CA TRP A 132 -14.68 -18.85 6.40
C TRP A 132 -13.62 -18.07 5.59
N TRP A 133 -13.26 -16.85 6.00
CA TRP A 133 -12.35 -16.00 5.24
C TRP A 133 -10.87 -16.31 5.57
N PRO A 134 -9.97 -16.41 4.57
CA PRO A 134 -8.55 -16.62 4.83
C PRO A 134 -7.97 -15.46 5.64
N ARG A 135 -7.37 -15.78 6.79
CA ARG A 135 -6.81 -14.81 7.75
C ARG A 135 -5.50 -14.16 7.30
N ALA A 136 -4.95 -14.54 6.16
CA ALA A 136 -3.69 -13.99 5.67
C ALA A 136 -3.68 -13.96 4.14
N CYS A 137 -3.70 -12.75 3.57
CA CYS A 137 -3.22 -12.50 2.22
C CYS A 137 -2.10 -11.48 2.31
N THR A 138 -0.86 -11.95 2.37
CA THR A 138 0.31 -11.08 2.30
C THR A 138 0.36 -10.41 0.93
N HIS A 139 0.39 -9.08 0.90
CA HIS A 139 0.61 -8.32 -0.32
C HIS A 139 2.08 -8.44 -0.74
N GLN A 140 2.41 -9.41 -1.60
CA GLN A 140 3.73 -9.47 -2.23
C GLN A 140 3.72 -8.68 -3.54
N PRO A 141 4.45 -7.55 -3.66
CA PRO A 141 4.61 -6.88 -4.94
C PRO A 141 5.38 -7.80 -5.90
N ARG A 142 4.77 -8.17 -7.03
CA ARG A 142 5.45 -8.89 -8.11
C ARG A 142 6.42 -7.93 -8.81
N GLY A 143 7.72 -8.19 -8.71
CA GLY A 143 8.79 -7.51 -9.45
C GLY A 143 10.10 -8.30 -9.45
N SER A 144 10.34 -8.97 -10.60
CA SER A 144 11.55 -9.64 -11.12
C SER A 144 12.36 -10.61 -10.24
N GLY A 145 12.39 -11.87 -10.65
CA GLY A 145 13.38 -12.84 -10.20
C GLY A 145 14.75 -12.66 -10.86
N ARG A 146 15.79 -13.09 -10.15
CA ARG A 146 16.63 -14.23 -10.56
C ARG A 146 17.32 -14.81 -9.33
N ALA A 147 17.22 -16.12 -9.20
CA ALA A 147 18.08 -16.93 -8.36
C ALA A 147 19.52 -16.91 -8.94
N HIS A 148 20.53 -16.91 -8.08
CA HIS A 148 21.41 -18.06 -7.91
C HIS A 148 22.22 -17.92 -6.63
N LEU A 149 22.25 -19.01 -5.85
CA LEU A 149 23.24 -19.25 -4.80
C LEU A 149 24.64 -19.36 -5.42
N ARG A 150 25.60 -18.66 -4.81
CA ARG A 150 26.79 -19.25 -4.18
C ARG A 150 27.34 -18.27 -3.15
#